data_AF-A0A261R629-F1
#
_entry.id   AF-A0A261R629-F1
#
_cell.length_a   1.000
_cell.length_b   1.000
_cell.length_c   1.000
_cell.angle_alpha   90.00
_cell.angle_beta   90.00
_cell.angle_gamma   90.00
#
_symmetry.space_group_name_H-M   'P 1'
#
loop_
_entity.id
_entity.type
_entity.pdbx_description
1 polymer ?
#
loop_
_entity_poly.entity_id
_entity_poly.type
_entity_poly.pdbx_seq_one_letter_code
_entity_poly.pdbx_strand_id
1 'polypeptide(L)'
;MSSIDFEAYERFAIRYKARFAGISRATDGEHTPEDVASEALLLAVEMAQKVGATPDFDDSEFQDRLIRHLHQHLVKYTETVVRHAVRLDKPIDGEEVSAEDHPAMRHRADMGNDPAEPLAQLLEKEVAAVPLDTVTPHESRAAAYIHLLDRCGSSMRIAADALKISLSYCYFRFNEAKRLVTLQADLKPIVGDPAFAPGPWRPYKMIVDRPWQQLTLDFDDMDLAW
;
A
#
# COMPACT_ATOMS: atom_id res chain seq x y z
N MET A 1 8.96 -47.43 -5.36
CA MET A 1 9.94 -46.32 -5.30
C MET A 1 10.24 -45.96 -6.75
N SER A 2 9.68 -44.85 -7.25
CA SER A 2 9.93 -44.40 -8.62
C SER A 2 11.41 -44.02 -8.72
N SER A 3 12.17 -44.78 -9.50
CA SER A 3 13.58 -44.48 -9.75
C SER A 3 13.63 -43.18 -10.56
N ILE A 4 14.06 -42.09 -9.94
CA ILE A 4 14.30 -40.83 -10.63
C ILE A 4 15.59 -41.01 -11.43
N ASP A 5 15.52 -40.74 -12.74
CA ASP A 5 16.73 -40.67 -13.56
C ASP A 5 17.41 -39.32 -13.32
N PHE A 6 18.37 -39.32 -12.39
CA PHE A 6 19.16 -38.14 -12.05
C PHE A 6 20.02 -37.65 -13.21
N GLU A 7 20.46 -38.53 -14.11
CA GLU A 7 21.29 -38.16 -15.26
C GLU A 7 20.45 -37.46 -16.34
N ALA A 8 19.20 -37.88 -16.54
CA ALA A 8 18.24 -37.14 -17.36
C ALA A 8 17.90 -35.76 -16.77
N TYR A 9 17.75 -35.67 -15.45
CA TYR A 9 17.49 -34.40 -14.77
C TYR A 9 18.69 -33.43 -14.86
N GLU A 10 19.93 -33.88 -14.69
CA GLU A 10 21.10 -33.02 -14.83
C GLU A 10 21.23 -32.45 -16.25
N ARG A 11 20.98 -33.27 -17.28
CA ARG A 11 20.95 -32.81 -18.68
C ARG A 11 19.86 -31.76 -18.91
N PHE A 12 18.69 -31.95 -18.31
CA PHE A 12 17.61 -30.97 -18.31
C PHE A 12 18.02 -29.67 -17.59
N ALA A 13 18.60 -29.76 -16.39
CA ALA A 13 19.01 -28.59 -15.61
C ALA A 13 20.07 -27.74 -16.32
N ILE A 14 21.03 -28.38 -16.97
CA ILE A 14 22.05 -27.69 -17.79
C ILE A 14 21.40 -26.99 -19.00
N ARG A 15 20.50 -27.69 -19.71
CA ARG A 15 19.81 -27.15 -20.90
C ARG A 15 18.90 -25.96 -20.56
N TYR A 16 18.24 -26.00 -19.41
CA TYR A 16 17.24 -25.01 -18.98
C TYR A 16 17.77 -23.95 -18.01
N LYS A 17 19.09 -23.92 -17.75
CA LYS A 17 19.76 -22.95 -16.87
C LYS A 17 19.39 -21.49 -17.17
N ALA A 18 19.28 -21.13 -18.45
CA ALA A 18 18.85 -19.78 -18.85
C ALA A 18 17.40 -19.46 -18.48
N ARG A 19 16.49 -20.44 -18.58
CA ARG A 19 15.09 -20.27 -18.15
C ARG A 19 14.98 -20.21 -16.62
N PHE A 20 15.76 -21.01 -15.88
CA PHE A 20 15.82 -20.91 -14.41
C PHE A 20 16.37 -19.57 -13.93
N ALA A 21 17.39 -19.02 -14.60
CA ALA A 21 17.86 -17.66 -14.33
C ALA A 21 16.77 -16.61 -14.60
N GLY A 22 15.94 -16.80 -15.63
CA GLY A 22 14.77 -15.95 -15.88
C GLY A 22 13.73 -16.00 -14.76
N ILE A 23 13.43 -17.20 -14.24
CA ILE A 23 12.50 -17.40 -13.13
C ILE A 23 13.07 -16.81 -11.82
N SER A 24 14.35 -17.02 -11.54
CA SER A 24 15.05 -16.43 -10.39
C SER A 24 15.00 -14.90 -10.39
N ARG A 25 15.16 -14.26 -11.56
CA ARG A 25 14.96 -12.81 -11.71
C ARG A 25 13.50 -12.39 -11.53
N ALA A 26 12.55 -13.19 -12.00
CA ALA A 26 11.12 -12.92 -11.82
C ALA A 26 10.70 -13.02 -10.34
N THR A 27 11.44 -13.79 -9.54
CA THR A 27 11.34 -13.81 -8.08
C THR A 27 12.19 -12.74 -7.41
N ASP A 28 12.57 -11.64 -8.05
CA ASP A 28 13.33 -10.52 -7.42
C ASP A 28 14.58 -10.95 -6.60
N GLY A 29 15.20 -12.07 -6.98
CA GLY A 29 16.32 -12.68 -6.26
C GLY A 29 15.97 -13.25 -4.88
N GLU A 30 14.73 -13.74 -4.66
CA GLU A 30 14.37 -14.58 -3.50
C GLU A 30 15.04 -15.95 -3.58
N HIS A 31 15.11 -16.52 -4.80
CA HIS A 31 15.69 -17.82 -5.06
C HIS A 31 16.90 -17.68 -5.98
N THR A 32 18.01 -18.33 -5.63
CA THR A 32 19.15 -18.48 -6.54
C THR A 32 18.76 -19.43 -7.69
N PRO A 33 19.44 -19.38 -8.85
CA PRO A 33 19.18 -20.32 -9.93
C PRO A 33 19.39 -21.79 -9.53
N GLU A 34 20.19 -22.07 -8.50
CA GLU A 34 20.37 -23.41 -7.92
C GLU A 34 19.17 -23.83 -7.06
N ASP A 35 18.61 -22.89 -6.29
CA ASP A 35 17.37 -23.14 -5.54
C ASP A 35 16.21 -23.44 -6.49
N VAL A 36 16.09 -22.69 -7.59
CA VAL A 36 15.06 -22.93 -8.62
C VAL A 36 15.20 -24.31 -9.26
N ALA A 37 16.42 -24.80 -9.44
CA ALA A 37 16.65 -26.15 -9.94
C ALA A 37 16.17 -27.20 -8.91
N SER A 38 16.57 -27.04 -7.64
CA SER A 38 16.16 -27.93 -6.55
C SER A 38 14.63 -28.00 -6.40
N GLU A 39 13.95 -26.86 -6.46
CA GLU A 39 12.49 -26.76 -6.46
C GLU A 39 11.86 -27.43 -7.68
N ALA A 40 12.48 -27.33 -8.86
CA ALA A 40 12.01 -28.01 -10.06
C ALA A 40 12.06 -29.55 -9.91
N LEU A 41 13.06 -30.09 -9.20
CA LEU A 41 13.14 -31.52 -8.91
C LEU A 41 12.02 -31.95 -7.98
N LEU A 42 11.78 -31.22 -6.90
CA LEU A 42 10.70 -31.49 -5.94
C LEU A 42 9.33 -31.47 -6.63
N LEU A 43 9.06 -30.43 -7.43
CA LEU A 43 7.83 -30.31 -8.21
C LEU A 43 7.65 -31.45 -9.22
N ALA A 44 8.72 -31.89 -9.88
CA ALA A 44 8.66 -33.00 -10.81
C ALA A 44 8.26 -34.32 -10.11
N VAL A 45 8.78 -34.55 -8.90
CA VAL A 45 8.40 -35.70 -8.06
C VAL A 45 6.93 -35.62 -7.64
N GLU A 46 6.46 -34.45 -7.22
CA GLU A 46 5.05 -34.26 -6.85
C GLU A 46 4.10 -34.47 -8.04
N MET A 47 4.45 -33.94 -9.22
CA MET A 47 3.66 -34.13 -10.44
C MET A 47 3.60 -35.61 -10.85
N ALA A 48 4.73 -36.31 -10.76
CA ALA A 48 4.84 -37.74 -11.02
C ALA A 48 3.99 -38.58 -10.04
N GLN A 49 4.01 -38.23 -8.76
CA GLN A 49 3.19 -38.89 -7.73
C GLN A 49 1.69 -38.72 -7.99
N LYS A 50 1.24 -37.52 -8.41
CA LYS A 50 -0.19 -37.24 -8.70
C LYS A 50 -0.71 -38.02 -9.90
N VAL A 51 0.13 -38.28 -10.90
CA VAL A 51 -0.23 -39.00 -12.12
C VAL A 51 0.03 -40.52 -11.98
N GLY A 52 0.77 -40.94 -10.95
CA GLY A 52 1.17 -42.33 -10.77
C GLY A 52 2.20 -42.81 -11.80
N ALA A 53 2.93 -41.87 -12.42
CA ALA A 53 3.92 -42.14 -13.46
C ALA A 53 5.34 -41.82 -12.95
N THR A 54 6.37 -42.26 -13.67
CA THR A 54 7.75 -41.79 -13.46
C THR A 54 7.95 -40.44 -14.14
N PRO A 55 8.67 -39.49 -13.52
CA PRO A 55 8.98 -38.22 -14.18
C PRO A 55 9.91 -38.47 -15.37
N ASP A 56 9.47 -38.08 -16.56
CA ASP A 56 10.25 -38.18 -17.80
C ASP A 56 10.83 -36.80 -18.14
N PHE A 57 12.12 -36.63 -17.89
CA PHE A 57 12.83 -35.38 -18.16
C PHE A 57 13.34 -35.26 -19.59
N ASP A 58 13.15 -36.26 -20.46
CA ASP A 58 13.51 -36.19 -21.88
C ASP A 58 12.30 -35.79 -22.77
N ASP A 59 11.07 -35.90 -22.27
CA ASP A 59 9.84 -35.43 -22.92
C ASP A 59 9.69 -33.89 -22.89
N SER A 60 9.55 -33.27 -24.07
CA SER A 60 9.41 -31.81 -24.18
C SER A 60 8.09 -31.29 -23.62
N GLU A 61 7.00 -32.08 -23.69
CA GLU A 61 5.70 -31.67 -23.15
C GLU A 61 5.70 -31.69 -21.61
N PHE A 62 6.37 -32.67 -20.99
CA PHE A 62 6.60 -32.69 -19.55
C PHE A 62 7.47 -31.51 -19.10
N GLN A 63 8.58 -31.24 -19.80
CA GLN A 63 9.48 -30.12 -19.50
C GLN A 63 8.75 -28.76 -19.51
N ASP A 64 7.94 -28.48 -20.53
CA ASP A 64 7.22 -27.21 -20.62
C ASP A 64 6.11 -27.09 -19.57
N ARG A 65 5.44 -28.20 -19.22
CA ARG A 65 4.47 -28.23 -18.11
C ARG A 65 5.15 -27.96 -16.76
N LEU A 66 6.30 -28.58 -16.51
CA LEU A 66 7.08 -28.39 -15.30
C LEU A 66 7.52 -26.92 -15.15
N ILE A 67 8.06 -26.32 -16.21
CA ILE A 67 8.52 -24.92 -16.18
C ILE A 67 7.35 -23.96 -15.95
N ARG A 68 6.21 -24.19 -16.60
CA ARG A 68 5.00 -23.37 -16.37
C ARG A 68 4.52 -23.48 -14.93
N HIS A 69 4.54 -24.68 -14.37
CA HIS A 69 4.10 -24.91 -13.00
C HIS A 69 5.06 -24.29 -11.99
N LEU A 70 6.37 -24.41 -12.22
CA LEU A 70 7.43 -23.79 -11.44
C LEU A 70 7.28 -22.26 -11.42
N HIS A 71 7.05 -21.63 -12.58
CA HIS A 71 6.79 -20.20 -12.65
C HIS A 71 5.52 -19.82 -11.89
N GLN A 72 4.44 -20.60 -11.97
CA GLN A 72 3.23 -20.31 -11.19
C GLN A 72 3.48 -20.47 -9.68
N HIS A 73 4.17 -21.52 -9.27
CA HIS A 73 4.47 -21.81 -7.88
C HIS A 73 5.34 -20.72 -7.26
N LEU A 74 6.46 -20.37 -7.89
CA LEU A 74 7.44 -19.42 -7.37
C LEU A 74 7.07 -17.95 -7.62
N VAL A 75 6.35 -17.65 -8.71
CA VAL A 75 6.08 -16.25 -9.12
C VAL A 75 4.61 -15.85 -8.98
N LYS A 76 3.64 -16.78 -9.10
CA LYS A 76 2.21 -16.41 -9.10
C LYS A 76 1.52 -16.65 -7.76
N TYR A 77 1.91 -17.69 -7.03
CA TYR A 77 1.26 -18.12 -5.78
C TYR A 77 2.05 -17.76 -4.51
N THR A 78 3.30 -17.32 -4.63
CA THR A 78 3.98 -16.62 -3.53
C THR A 78 3.27 -15.29 -3.30
N GLU A 79 2.76 -15.09 -2.08
CA GLU A 79 1.91 -13.96 -1.73
C GLU A 79 2.55 -12.64 -2.16
N THR A 80 1.83 -11.84 -2.93
CA THR A 80 2.23 -10.51 -3.41
C THR A 80 2.66 -9.60 -2.27
N VAL A 81 2.12 -9.83 -1.07
CA VAL A 81 2.47 -9.14 0.17
C VAL A 81 3.93 -9.38 0.59
N VAL A 82 4.42 -10.62 0.44
CA VAL A 82 5.81 -10.97 0.76
C VAL A 82 6.76 -10.41 -0.29
N ARG A 83 6.37 -10.45 -1.58
CA ARG A 83 7.20 -9.93 -2.69
C ARG A 83 7.48 -8.44 -2.58
N HIS A 84 6.51 -7.65 -2.13
CA HIS A 84 6.67 -6.19 -1.99
C HIS A 84 7.08 -5.76 -0.58
N ALA A 85 7.28 -6.70 0.35
CA ALA A 85 7.76 -6.37 1.68
C ALA A 85 9.23 -5.93 1.61
N VAL A 86 9.54 -4.81 2.26
CA VAL A 86 10.93 -4.36 2.43
C VAL A 86 11.66 -5.41 3.27
N ARG A 87 12.61 -6.10 2.64
CA ARG A 87 13.42 -7.14 3.29
C ARG A 87 14.39 -6.49 4.27
N LEU A 88 14.43 -7.01 5.50
CA LEU A 88 15.34 -6.55 6.56
C LEU A 88 16.77 -7.10 6.39
N ASP A 89 16.93 -8.15 5.58
CA ASP A 89 18.19 -8.88 5.45
C ASP A 89 18.91 -8.61 4.12
N LYS A 90 18.33 -7.82 3.21
CA LYS A 90 18.87 -7.61 1.85
C LYS A 90 19.26 -6.14 1.64
N PRO A 91 20.55 -5.81 1.53
CA PRO A 91 20.97 -4.48 1.10
C PRO A 91 20.57 -4.26 -0.36
N ILE A 92 20.00 -3.10 -0.67
CA ILE A 92 19.44 -2.78 -1.99
C ILE A 92 20.53 -2.74 -3.09
N ASP A 93 21.78 -2.42 -2.73
CA ASP A 93 22.84 -2.13 -3.71
C ASP A 93 24.12 -2.99 -3.58
N GLY A 94 24.05 -4.16 -2.93
CA GLY A 94 25.18 -5.11 -2.91
C GLY A 94 26.42 -4.63 -2.12
N GLU A 95 26.36 -3.47 -1.49
CA GLU A 95 27.31 -3.05 -0.47
C GLU A 95 26.88 -3.60 0.90
N GLU A 96 27.84 -4.00 1.73
CA GLU A 96 27.61 -4.27 3.16
C GLU A 96 27.23 -2.95 3.83
N VAL A 97 25.95 -2.60 3.73
CA VAL A 97 25.41 -1.44 4.38
C VAL A 97 25.39 -1.72 5.88
N SER A 98 26.09 -0.89 6.67
CA SER A 98 26.03 -0.89 8.13
C SER A 98 24.56 -0.95 8.58
N ALA A 99 24.26 -1.66 9.68
CA ALA A 99 22.89 -1.82 10.21
C ALA A 99 22.15 -0.47 10.41
N GLU A 100 22.90 0.63 10.50
CA GLU A 100 22.41 2.01 10.63
C GLU A 100 21.80 2.58 9.33
N ASP A 101 22.19 2.08 8.15
CA ASP A 101 21.78 2.63 6.84
C ASP A 101 20.82 1.70 6.08
N HIS A 102 20.14 0.80 6.79
CA HIS A 102 19.16 -0.11 6.21
C HIS A 102 17.99 0.67 5.58
N PRO A 103 17.47 0.29 4.40
CA PRO A 103 16.37 1.00 3.72
C PRO A 103 15.08 1.10 4.55
N ALA A 104 14.81 0.14 5.44
CA ALA A 104 13.70 0.22 6.40
C ALA A 104 13.91 1.33 7.46
N MET A 105 15.17 1.62 7.81
CA MET A 105 15.54 2.73 8.68
C MET A 105 15.50 4.06 7.95
N ARG A 106 15.95 4.13 6.69
CA ARG A 106 15.78 5.31 5.83
C ARG A 106 14.31 5.63 5.56
N HIS A 107 13.47 4.64 5.27
CA HIS A 107 12.03 4.85 5.13
C HIS A 107 11.37 5.36 6.44
N ARG A 108 11.95 5.06 7.60
CA ARG A 108 11.54 5.67 8.88
C ARG A 108 12.08 7.09 9.06
N ALA A 109 13.29 7.36 8.59
CA ALA A 109 13.93 8.68 8.66
C ALA A 109 13.33 9.69 7.66
N ASP A 110 13.01 9.26 6.44
CA ASP A 110 12.41 10.07 5.36
C ASP A 110 11.00 10.54 5.70
N MET A 111 10.34 9.91 6.67
CA MET A 111 9.11 10.40 7.30
C MET A 111 9.36 11.61 8.25
N GLY A 112 10.53 12.22 8.17
CA GLY A 112 10.90 13.47 8.86
C GLY A 112 11.30 13.30 10.31
N ASN A 113 11.52 12.07 10.78
CA ASN A 113 11.89 11.78 12.15
C ASN A 113 13.33 11.30 12.21
N ASP A 114 14.20 12.07 12.86
CA ASP A 114 15.47 11.57 13.40
C ASP A 114 15.22 10.26 14.15
N PRO A 115 16.20 9.35 14.26
CA PRO A 115 16.10 8.08 14.99
C PRO A 115 16.05 8.29 16.51
N ALA A 116 15.29 9.29 16.99
CA ALA A 116 14.96 9.45 18.39
C ALA A 116 14.14 8.25 18.85
N GLU A 117 14.44 7.80 20.07
CA GLU A 117 13.74 6.70 20.72
C GLU A 117 12.22 6.90 20.60
N PRO A 118 11.47 5.88 20.14
CA PRO A 118 10.05 6.03 19.84
C PRO A 118 9.25 6.49 21.07
N LEU A 119 9.74 6.19 22.27
CA LEU A 119 9.17 6.65 23.53
C LEU A 119 9.30 8.16 23.72
N ALA A 120 10.46 8.75 23.44
CA ALA A 120 10.69 10.18 23.56
C ALA A 120 9.76 10.98 22.64
N GLN A 121 9.55 10.50 21.41
CA GLN A 121 8.62 11.13 20.46
C GLN A 121 7.16 11.06 20.92
N LEU A 122 6.74 9.96 21.53
CA LEU A 122 5.39 9.83 22.07
C LEU A 122 5.18 10.79 23.24
N LEU A 123 6.17 10.93 24.12
CA LEU A 123 6.15 11.88 25.22
C LEU A 123 6.10 13.33 24.73
N GLU A 124 6.90 13.70 23.72
CA GLU A 124 6.86 15.04 23.13
C GLU A 124 5.51 15.35 22.48
N LYS A 125 4.90 14.37 21.78
CA LYS A 125 3.56 14.53 21.19
C LYS A 125 2.48 14.69 22.25
N GLU A 126 2.61 14.00 23.38
CA GLU A 126 1.70 14.13 24.51
C GLU A 126 1.84 15.51 25.19
N VAL A 127 3.07 16.00 25.34
CA VAL A 127 3.37 17.34 25.90
C VAL A 127 2.94 18.47 24.95
N ALA A 128 3.10 18.28 23.64
CA ALA A 128 2.70 19.24 22.61
C ALA A 128 1.21 19.16 22.24
N ALA A 129 0.47 18.18 22.76
CA ALA A 129 -0.96 18.07 22.54
C ALA A 129 -1.64 19.31 23.12
N VAL A 130 -2.28 20.07 22.23
CA VAL A 130 -3.03 21.27 22.60
C VAL A 130 -4.17 20.87 23.55
N PRO A 131 -4.28 21.47 24.75
CA PRO A 131 -5.34 21.15 25.69
C PRO A 131 -6.72 21.41 25.07
N LEU A 132 -7.67 20.51 25.35
CA LEU A 132 -9.03 20.53 24.77
C LEU A 132 -9.78 21.86 24.99
N ASP A 133 -9.41 22.60 26.04
CA ASP A 133 -10.01 23.88 26.42
C ASP A 133 -9.78 25.00 25.38
N THR A 134 -8.80 24.87 24.49
CA THR A 134 -8.52 25.90 23.49
C THR A 134 -9.32 25.73 22.19
N VAL A 135 -9.91 24.55 21.96
CA VAL A 135 -10.63 24.26 20.71
C VAL A 135 -12.11 24.52 20.92
N THR A 136 -12.69 25.51 20.23
CA THR A 136 -14.12 25.77 20.40
C THR A 136 -14.94 24.66 19.74
N PRO A 137 -16.09 24.24 20.32
CA PRO A 137 -16.90 23.15 19.77
C PRO A 137 -17.39 23.38 18.33
N HIS A 138 -17.39 24.63 17.86
CA HIS A 138 -17.95 25.05 16.58
C HIS A 138 -16.93 25.03 15.42
N GLU A 139 -15.64 24.89 15.70
CA GLU A 139 -14.59 24.93 14.68
C GLU A 139 -14.58 23.69 13.77
N SER A 140 -14.91 22.52 14.31
CA SER A 140 -14.93 21.30 13.52
C SER A 140 -15.88 20.25 14.07
N ARG A 141 -16.30 19.33 13.20
CA ARG A 141 -17.12 18.17 13.60
C ARG A 141 -16.39 17.29 14.62
N ALA A 142 -15.07 17.15 14.50
CA ALA A 142 -14.27 16.39 15.45
C ALA A 142 -14.21 17.06 16.81
N ALA A 143 -13.99 18.38 16.86
CA ALA A 143 -14.06 19.17 18.09
C ALA A 143 -15.43 19.00 18.79
N ALA A 144 -16.52 19.09 18.04
CA ALA A 144 -17.86 18.88 18.58
C ALA A 144 -18.04 17.49 19.24
N TYR A 145 -17.51 16.42 18.61
CA TYR A 145 -17.55 15.08 19.20
C TYR A 145 -16.69 14.95 20.45
N ILE A 146 -15.54 15.62 20.52
CA ILE A 146 -14.68 15.58 21.71
C ILE A 146 -15.40 16.24 22.90
N HIS A 147 -15.94 17.45 22.70
CA HIS A 147 -16.72 18.15 23.73
C HIS A 147 -17.99 17.38 24.14
N LEU A 148 -18.63 16.70 23.19
CA LEU A 148 -19.79 15.86 23.46
C LEU A 148 -19.41 14.62 24.28
N LEU A 149 -18.29 13.97 23.96
CA LEU A 149 -17.80 12.81 24.70
C LEU A 149 -17.31 13.18 26.10
N ASP A 150 -16.68 14.33 26.28
CA ASP A 150 -16.29 14.83 27.60
C ASP A 150 -17.52 14.99 28.53
N ARG A 151 -18.57 15.65 28.03
CA ARG A 151 -19.85 15.78 28.75
C ARG A 151 -20.56 14.46 29.04
N CYS A 152 -20.33 13.44 28.20
CA CYS A 152 -20.95 12.11 28.32
C CYS A 152 -20.06 11.09 29.06
N GLY A 153 -18.94 11.51 29.67
CA GLY A 153 -18.02 10.61 30.38
C GLY A 153 -17.38 9.56 29.46
N SER A 154 -17.04 9.94 28.24
CA SER A 154 -16.47 9.10 27.17
C SER A 154 -17.35 7.91 26.73
N SER A 155 -18.62 7.86 27.11
CA SER A 155 -19.54 6.80 26.71
C SER A 155 -20.28 7.14 25.41
N MET A 156 -19.98 6.40 24.34
CA MET A 156 -20.65 6.56 23.04
C MET A 156 -22.15 6.21 23.08
N ARG A 157 -22.58 5.38 24.04
CA ARG A 157 -24.00 5.04 24.25
C ARG A 157 -24.79 6.27 24.72
N ILE A 158 -24.27 6.95 25.74
CA ILE A 158 -24.88 8.17 26.28
C ILE A 158 -24.88 9.28 25.23
N ALA A 159 -23.78 9.39 24.47
CA ALA A 159 -23.68 10.30 23.32
C ALA A 159 -24.77 10.05 22.26
N ALA A 160 -24.99 8.78 21.88
CA ALA A 160 -26.02 8.41 20.91
C ALA A 160 -27.43 8.69 21.44
N ASP A 161 -27.69 8.40 22.72
CA ASP A 161 -28.97 8.67 23.38
C ASP A 161 -29.26 10.18 23.50
N ALA A 162 -28.22 10.99 23.72
CA ALA A 162 -28.30 12.45 23.76
C ALA A 162 -28.59 13.03 22.36
N LEU A 163 -27.96 12.48 21.32
CA LEU A 163 -28.16 12.86 19.92
C LEU A 163 -29.44 12.26 19.31
N LYS A 164 -30.13 11.34 20.02
CA LYS A 164 -31.32 10.62 19.55
C LYS A 164 -31.08 9.86 18.24
N ILE A 165 -29.90 9.26 18.10
CA ILE A 165 -29.51 8.44 16.95
C ILE A 165 -29.17 7.02 17.40
N SER A 166 -29.12 6.09 16.45
CA SER A 166 -28.65 4.74 16.76
C SER A 166 -27.15 4.75 17.12
N LEU A 167 -26.75 3.84 18.00
CA LEU A 167 -25.36 3.67 18.41
C LEU A 167 -24.42 3.42 17.22
N SER A 168 -24.85 2.56 16.28
CA SER A 168 -24.08 2.27 15.07
C SER A 168 -23.87 3.49 14.19
N TYR A 169 -24.89 4.34 14.05
CA TYR A 169 -24.79 5.58 13.29
C TYR A 169 -23.91 6.61 14.00
N CYS A 170 -23.96 6.69 15.32
CA CYS A 170 -23.07 7.53 16.11
C CYS A 170 -21.59 7.15 15.89
N TYR A 171 -21.25 5.86 15.97
CA TYR A 171 -19.91 5.37 15.64
C TYR A 171 -19.49 5.66 14.20
N PHE A 172 -20.39 5.46 13.24
CA PHE A 172 -20.13 5.78 11.83
C PHE A 172 -19.75 7.26 11.67
N ARG A 173 -20.52 8.18 12.26
CA ARG A 173 -20.29 9.63 12.16
C ARG A 173 -19.05 10.09 12.92
N PHE A 174 -18.75 9.46 14.06
CA PHE A 174 -17.51 9.68 14.79
C PHE A 174 -16.28 9.26 13.96
N ASN A 175 -16.33 8.06 13.36
CA ASN A 175 -15.25 7.56 12.50
C ASN A 175 -15.08 8.40 11.23
N GLU A 176 -16.16 8.90 10.65
CA GLU A 176 -16.13 9.85 9.55
C GLU A 176 -15.42 11.15 9.96
N ALA A 177 -15.75 11.71 11.13
CA ALA A 177 -15.10 12.90 11.67
C ALA A 177 -13.60 12.67 11.94
N LYS A 178 -13.25 11.52 12.54
CA LYS A 178 -11.85 11.11 12.77
C LYS A 178 -11.08 11.01 11.46
N ARG A 179 -11.67 10.39 10.43
CA ARG A 179 -11.07 10.27 9.10
C ARG A 179 -10.84 11.63 8.46
N LEU A 180 -11.78 12.56 8.61
CA LEU A 180 -11.60 13.92 8.10
C LEU A 180 -10.42 14.63 8.75
N VAL A 181 -10.25 14.50 10.07
CA VAL A 181 -9.08 15.08 10.77
C VAL A 181 -7.77 14.47 10.29
N THR A 182 -7.70 13.15 10.12
CA THR A 182 -6.48 12.50 9.60
C THR A 182 -6.12 12.96 8.19
N LEU A 183 -7.11 13.30 7.36
CA LEU A 183 -6.88 13.83 6.01
C LEU A 183 -6.60 15.34 6.02
N GLN A 184 -7.13 16.08 7.00
CA GLN A 184 -6.93 17.52 7.15
C GLN A 184 -5.66 17.88 7.91
N ALA A 185 -5.07 16.96 8.68
CA ALA A 185 -3.83 17.19 9.42
C ALA A 185 -2.65 17.60 8.51
N ASP A 186 -2.69 17.20 7.23
CA ASP A 186 -1.68 17.57 6.23
C ASP A 186 -1.90 18.99 5.66
N LEU A 187 -3.06 19.61 5.92
CA LEU A 187 -3.32 21.00 5.58
C LEU A 187 -2.78 21.88 6.70
N LYS A 188 -1.69 22.60 6.42
CA LYS A 188 -1.22 23.69 7.30
C LYS A 188 -2.40 24.62 7.61
N PRO A 189 -2.55 25.12 8.84
CA PRO A 189 -3.69 25.96 9.20
C PRO A 189 -3.71 27.23 8.34
N ILE A 190 -4.57 27.21 7.33
CA ILE A 190 -4.91 28.37 6.48
C ILE A 190 -5.76 29.37 7.29
N VAL A 191 -6.46 28.87 8.31
CA VAL A 191 -7.39 29.64 9.12
C VAL A 191 -6.63 30.30 10.27
N GLY A 192 -6.35 31.60 10.13
CA GLY A 192 -5.79 32.43 11.20
C GLY A 192 -4.55 33.25 10.81
N ASP A 193 -3.93 32.97 9.66
CA ASP A 193 -2.82 33.79 9.16
C ASP A 193 -3.37 34.89 8.22
N PRO A 194 -3.43 36.17 8.66
CA PRO A 194 -3.88 37.25 7.81
C PRO A 194 -2.95 37.51 6.61
N ALA A 195 -1.75 36.92 6.59
CA ALA A 195 -0.82 37.00 5.48
C ALA A 195 -0.98 35.85 4.45
N PHE A 196 -1.77 34.82 4.77
CA PHE A 196 -1.98 33.71 3.84
C PHE A 196 -3.01 34.09 2.76
N ALA A 197 -2.50 34.46 1.59
CA ALA A 197 -3.29 34.52 0.37
C ALA A 197 -3.16 33.15 -0.35
N PRO A 198 -4.25 32.36 -0.51
CA PRO A 198 -4.16 31.14 -1.30
C PRO A 198 -3.71 31.51 -2.72
N GLY A 199 -2.54 31.01 -3.11
CA GLY A 199 -2.07 31.14 -4.49
C GLY A 199 -3.05 30.45 -5.46
N PRO A 200 -3.04 30.83 -6.74
CA PRO A 200 -3.83 30.11 -7.74
C PRO A 200 -3.46 28.63 -7.72
N TRP A 201 -4.46 27.73 -7.71
CA TRP A 201 -4.26 26.27 -7.73
C TRP A 201 -3.34 25.84 -8.88
N ARG A 202 -3.30 26.61 -9.98
CA ARG A 202 -2.42 26.38 -11.12
C ARG A 202 -1.20 27.32 -11.09
N PRO A 203 0.03 26.81 -11.29
CA PRO A 203 1.25 27.63 -11.34
C PRO A 203 1.30 28.56 -12.57
N TYR A 204 0.43 28.34 -13.55
CA TYR A 204 0.36 29.14 -14.77
C TYR A 204 -1.09 29.59 -15.00
N LYS A 205 -1.31 30.90 -15.12
CA LYS A 205 -2.51 31.41 -15.80
C LYS A 205 -2.35 31.05 -17.28
N MET A 206 -3.17 30.16 -17.81
CA MET A 206 -3.50 30.26 -19.23
C MET A 206 -4.11 31.64 -19.41
N ILE A 207 -3.32 32.59 -19.90
CA ILE A 207 -3.84 33.83 -20.47
C ILE A 207 -4.52 33.36 -21.76
N VAL A 208 -5.80 33.01 -21.63
CA VAL A 208 -6.64 32.86 -22.81
C VAL A 208 -6.87 34.28 -23.30
N ASP A 209 -6.18 34.69 -24.37
CA ASP A 209 -6.37 36.01 -25.02
C ASP A 209 -7.79 36.19 -25.59
N ARG A 210 -8.63 35.16 -25.49
CA ARG A 210 -10.06 35.28 -25.78
C ARG A 210 -10.78 35.71 -24.50
N PRO A 211 -11.43 36.89 -24.49
CA PRO A 211 -12.40 37.17 -23.43
C PRO A 211 -13.42 36.04 -23.43
N TRP A 212 -13.79 35.58 -22.23
CA TRP A 212 -14.89 34.65 -22.05
C TRP A 212 -16.13 35.27 -22.70
N GLN A 213 -16.46 34.85 -23.91
CA GLN A 213 -17.72 35.18 -24.53
C GLN A 213 -18.75 34.39 -23.74
N GLN A 214 -19.46 35.10 -22.86
CA GLN A 214 -20.69 34.59 -22.27
C GLN A 214 -21.59 34.20 -23.45
N LEU A 215 -21.87 32.91 -23.60
CA LEU A 215 -22.87 32.44 -24.56
C LEU A 215 -24.22 32.96 -24.04
N THR A 216 -24.69 34.06 -24.63
CA THR A 216 -26.08 34.47 -24.51
C THR A 216 -26.89 33.45 -25.29
N LEU A 217 -27.63 32.60 -24.57
CA LEU A 217 -28.70 31.82 -25.17
C LEU A 217 -29.83 32.81 -25.44
N ASP A 218 -29.93 33.29 -26.68
CA ASP A 218 -31.12 33.99 -27.15
C ASP A 218 -32.24 32.96 -27.26
N PHE A 219 -33.21 33.07 -26.37
CA PHE A 219 -34.44 32.27 -26.41
C PHE A 219 -35.54 32.94 -27.23
N ASP A 220 -35.27 34.10 -27.83
CA ASP A 220 -36.24 34.91 -28.57
C ASP A 220 -36.59 34.34 -29.97
N ASP A 221 -35.84 33.35 -30.47
CA ASP A 221 -36.13 32.67 -31.75
C ASP A 221 -37.05 31.43 -31.60
N MET A 222 -37.55 31.16 -30.39
CA MET A 222 -38.56 30.11 -30.18
C MET A 222 -39.95 30.73 -30.25
N ASP A 223 -40.34 31.16 -31.45
CA ASP A 223 -41.74 31.35 -31.87
C ASP A 223 -42.46 29.99 -31.81
N LEU A 224 -42.71 29.52 -30.58
CA LEU A 224 -43.65 28.45 -30.31
C LEU A 224 -45.04 29.04 -30.46
N ALA A 225 -45.56 28.95 -31.69
CA ALA A 225 -46.98 29.09 -31.97
C ALA A 225 -47.74 28.13 -31.03
N TRP A 226 -48.54 28.73 -30.14
CA TRP A 226 -49.51 28.05 -29.29
C TRP A 226 -50.63 27.42 -30.11
#